data_AF-A0A1B8Q556-F1
#
_entry.id   AF-A0A1B8Q556-F1
#
_cell.length_a   1.000
_cell.length_b   1.000
_cell.length_c   1.000
_cell.angle_alpha   90.00
_cell.angle_beta   90.00
_cell.angle_gamma   90.00
#
_symmetry.space_group_name_H-M   'P 1'
#
loop_
_entity.id
_entity.type
_entity.pdbx_description
1 polymer ?
#
loop_
_entity_poly.entity_id
_entity_poly.type
_entity_poly.pdbx_seq_one_letter_code
_entity_poly.pdbx_strand_id
1 'polypeptide(L)'
;MMMSWLDDLTFNADGLIPAIAQDHATGQILMMAWQNAESLRLTVETGTAVYFSRSRGKIWHKGESSGHTQIVHEIRTDCDRDVIVLIITQIGGVACHTGRTSCFFEKLDVASLDWVAVDKVIKDPSEIYGDAVKVDAPHTLIKLDNSKVIGELDRILDERKTADKDSSYVSSLYHKGLNKILEKVGEETTEAIISAKELQLVRATGDNDEHAKADVVYEVADMWFHSLVALHQLGLSGDDVLTELARRFGLSGIDEKNARTPKG
;
A
#
# COMPACT_ATOMS: atom_id res chain seq x y z
N MET A 1 -35.65 -16.34 5.79
CA MET A 1 -35.36 -16.96 7.09
C MET A 1 -34.51 -15.96 7.83
N MET A 2 -35.04 -15.31 8.87
CA MET A 2 -34.29 -14.31 9.66
C MET A 2 -33.10 -15.04 10.28
N MET A 3 -31.88 -14.55 10.03
CA MET A 3 -30.64 -15.26 10.39
C MET A 3 -30.41 -15.18 11.89
N SER A 4 -31.01 -16.11 12.63
CA SER A 4 -31.06 -16.13 14.10
C SER A 4 -29.70 -16.05 14.79
N TRP A 5 -28.61 -16.43 14.11
CA TRP A 5 -27.27 -16.44 14.68
C TRP A 5 -26.53 -15.10 14.55
N LEU A 6 -26.94 -14.21 13.62
CA LEU A 6 -26.38 -12.85 13.54
C LEU A 6 -26.95 -11.97 14.64
N ASP A 7 -28.22 -12.18 14.99
CA ASP A 7 -28.91 -11.46 16.07
C ASP A 7 -28.34 -11.79 17.46
N ASP A 8 -27.60 -12.89 17.56
CA ASP A 8 -26.89 -13.31 18.77
C ASP A 8 -25.59 -12.51 19.02
N LEU A 9 -25.12 -11.72 18.04
CA LEU A 9 -23.87 -10.95 18.11
C LEU A 9 -24.13 -9.48 18.43
N THR A 10 -23.17 -8.87 19.12
CA THR A 10 -23.22 -7.47 19.52
C THR A 10 -22.43 -6.61 18.53
N PHE A 11 -23.12 -6.01 17.56
CA PHE A 11 -22.53 -5.01 16.68
C PHE A 11 -22.47 -3.64 17.38
N ASN A 12 -21.44 -2.86 17.08
CA ASN A 12 -21.31 -1.49 17.59
C ASN A 12 -22.35 -0.55 16.95
N ALA A 13 -22.33 0.74 17.34
CA ALA A 13 -23.27 1.75 16.84
C ALA A 13 -23.22 1.96 15.31
N ASP A 14 -22.11 1.61 14.67
CA ASP A 14 -21.92 1.69 13.21
C ASP A 14 -22.36 0.41 12.49
N GLY A 15 -22.89 -0.58 13.23
CA GLY A 15 -23.25 -1.90 12.70
C GLY A 15 -22.04 -2.77 12.38
N LEU A 16 -20.92 -2.56 13.08
CA LEU A 16 -19.65 -3.26 12.86
C LEU A 16 -19.23 -4.11 14.06
N ILE A 17 -18.54 -5.22 13.78
CA ILE A 17 -17.91 -6.11 14.76
C ILE A 17 -16.42 -6.30 14.40
N PRO A 18 -15.49 -6.22 15.36
CA PRO A 18 -14.10 -6.61 15.19
C PRO A 18 -13.97 -8.09 14.81
N ALA A 19 -13.23 -8.36 13.74
CA ALA A 19 -12.91 -9.70 13.27
C ALA A 19 -11.40 -9.92 13.25
N ILE A 20 -10.93 -10.85 14.08
CA ILE A 20 -9.53 -11.23 14.20
C ILE A 20 -9.30 -12.48 13.34
N ALA A 21 -8.40 -12.41 12.36
CA ALA A 21 -7.95 -13.57 11.61
C ALA A 21 -6.76 -14.23 12.32
N GLN A 22 -6.90 -15.50 12.67
CA GLN A 22 -5.86 -16.32 13.29
C GLN A 22 -5.53 -17.50 12.38
N ASP A 23 -4.24 -17.76 12.19
CA ASP A 23 -3.79 -18.91 11.41
C ASP A 23 -4.11 -20.23 12.11
N HIS A 24 -4.78 -21.13 11.40
CA HIS A 24 -5.22 -22.43 11.90
C HIS A 24 -4.05 -23.33 12.32
N ALA A 25 -2.93 -23.30 11.60
CA ALA A 25 -1.82 -24.22 11.83
C ALA A 25 -0.90 -23.76 12.97
N THR A 26 -0.67 -22.45 13.08
CA THR A 26 0.32 -21.86 13.99
C THR A 26 -0.30 -21.15 15.19
N GLY A 27 -1.58 -20.80 15.14
CA GLY A 27 -2.23 -19.94 16.13
C GLY A 27 -1.78 -18.48 16.07
N GLN A 28 -0.99 -18.08 15.06
CA GLN A 28 -0.53 -16.70 14.91
C GLN A 28 -1.72 -15.79 14.56
N ILE A 29 -1.84 -14.64 15.24
CA ILE A 29 -2.77 -13.60 14.83
C ILE A 29 -2.23 -12.91 13.59
N LEU A 30 -3.01 -12.90 12.51
CA LEU A 30 -2.62 -12.40 11.21
C LEU A 30 -3.08 -10.97 10.97
N MET A 31 -4.33 -10.65 11.29
CA MET A 31 -4.88 -9.30 11.13
C MET A 31 -6.14 -9.10 11.95
N MET A 32 -6.53 -7.85 12.13
CA MET A 32 -7.87 -7.46 12.56
C MET A 32 -8.48 -6.57 11.48
N ALA A 33 -9.75 -6.81 11.17
CA ALA A 33 -10.56 -5.95 10.31
C ALA A 33 -12.00 -5.89 10.84
N TRP A 34 -12.82 -5.05 10.24
CA TRP A 34 -14.22 -4.91 10.62
C TRP A 34 -15.09 -5.79 9.73
N GLN A 35 -16.14 -6.36 10.31
CA GLN A 35 -17.25 -6.94 9.57
C GLN A 35 -18.55 -6.23 9.94
N ASN A 36 -19.43 -6.03 8.96
CA ASN A 36 -20.85 -5.82 9.22
C ASN A 36 -21.62 -7.13 9.05
N ALA A 37 -22.91 -7.14 9.39
CA ALA A 37 -23.77 -8.32 9.28
C ALA A 37 -23.71 -8.99 7.89
N GLU A 38 -23.65 -8.19 6.82
CA GLU A 38 -23.58 -8.69 5.45
C GLU A 38 -22.23 -9.37 5.12
N SER A 39 -21.11 -8.77 5.52
CA SER A 39 -19.79 -9.36 5.30
C SER A 39 -19.57 -10.65 6.11
N LEU A 40 -20.12 -10.72 7.32
CA LEU A 40 -20.08 -11.95 8.13
C LEU A 40 -20.98 -13.03 7.53
N ARG A 41 -22.17 -12.68 7.05
CA ARG A 41 -23.04 -13.58 6.28
C ARG A 41 -22.31 -14.16 5.07
N LEU A 42 -21.72 -13.30 4.25
CA LEU A 42 -20.96 -13.71 3.07
C LEU A 42 -19.78 -14.62 3.47
N THR A 43 -19.09 -14.31 4.58
CA THR A 43 -17.99 -15.15 5.07
C THR A 43 -18.42 -16.59 5.36
N VAL A 44 -19.59 -16.76 6.01
CA VAL A 44 -20.16 -18.09 6.28
C VAL A 44 -20.59 -18.79 4.98
N GLU A 45 -21.18 -18.05 4.05
CA GLU A 45 -21.68 -18.62 2.79
C GLU A 45 -20.58 -19.02 1.82
N THR A 46 -19.51 -18.23 1.70
CA THR A 46 -18.41 -18.48 0.77
C THR A 46 -17.33 -19.36 1.35
N GLY A 47 -17.29 -19.52 2.69
CA GLY A 47 -16.19 -20.18 3.39
C GLY A 47 -14.86 -19.41 3.32
N THR A 48 -14.91 -18.13 2.96
CA THR A 48 -13.74 -17.25 2.82
C THR A 48 -13.95 -15.93 3.54
N ALA A 49 -12.91 -15.35 4.13
CA ALA A 49 -13.06 -14.13 4.91
C ALA A 49 -13.45 -12.93 4.03
N VAL A 50 -14.59 -12.32 4.37
CA VAL A 50 -15.10 -11.10 3.74
C VAL A 50 -15.22 -10.03 4.82
N TYR A 51 -14.68 -8.85 4.56
CA TYR A 51 -14.64 -7.75 5.52
C TYR A 51 -15.47 -6.56 5.01
N PHE A 52 -15.68 -5.58 5.90
CA PHE A 52 -16.21 -4.27 5.56
C PHE A 52 -15.10 -3.22 5.70
N SER A 53 -14.77 -2.55 4.60
CA SER A 53 -13.79 -1.46 4.60
C SER A 53 -14.45 -0.18 5.09
N ARG A 54 -14.10 0.28 6.30
CA ARG A 54 -14.63 1.53 6.87
C ARG A 54 -14.30 2.76 6.01
N SER A 55 -13.08 2.83 5.50
CA SER A 55 -12.63 3.94 4.66
C SER A 55 -13.31 3.97 3.29
N ARG A 56 -13.61 2.81 2.71
CA ARG A 56 -14.27 2.71 1.39
C ARG A 56 -15.79 2.54 1.47
N GLY A 57 -16.34 2.39 2.68
CA GLY A 57 -17.77 2.17 2.92
C GLY A 57 -18.36 0.96 2.18
N LYS A 58 -17.57 -0.09 1.92
CA LYS A 58 -18.00 -1.22 1.08
C LYS A 58 -17.46 -2.57 1.55
N ILE A 59 -18.14 -3.62 1.11
CA ILE A 59 -17.71 -5.02 1.26
C ILE A 59 -16.37 -5.23 0.53
N TRP A 60 -15.50 -6.01 1.15
CA TRP A 60 -14.17 -6.35 0.66
C TRP A 60 -13.90 -7.85 0.86
N HIS A 61 -13.83 -8.59 -0.24
CA HIS A 61 -13.40 -9.98 -0.19
C HIS A 61 -11.88 -10.02 -0.05
N LYS A 62 -11.37 -10.55 1.08
CA LYS A 62 -9.92 -10.61 1.30
C LYS A 62 -9.31 -11.52 0.25
N GLY A 63 -8.31 -11.01 -0.47
CA GLY A 63 -7.66 -11.76 -1.54
C GLY A 63 -8.23 -11.52 -2.93
N GLU A 64 -9.36 -10.84 -3.09
CA GLU A 64 -10.05 -10.72 -4.40
C GLU A 64 -9.17 -10.12 -5.50
N SER A 65 -8.33 -9.14 -5.17
CA SER A 65 -7.38 -8.51 -6.11
C SER A 65 -5.95 -9.03 -6.02
N SER A 66 -5.65 -9.91 -5.06
CA SER A 66 -4.27 -10.33 -4.71
C SER A 66 -4.05 -11.84 -4.77
N GLY A 67 -5.12 -12.63 -4.91
CA GLY A 67 -5.11 -14.07 -4.69
C GLY A 67 -4.86 -14.50 -3.22
N HIS A 68 -4.63 -13.56 -2.30
CA HIS A 68 -4.32 -13.84 -0.90
C HIS A 68 -5.58 -14.04 -0.05
N THR A 69 -6.40 -15.01 -0.45
CA THR A 69 -7.67 -15.36 0.18
C THR A 69 -7.45 -16.05 1.53
N GLN A 70 -8.41 -15.89 2.44
CA GLN A 70 -8.41 -16.56 3.75
C GLN A 70 -9.54 -17.59 3.76
N ILE A 71 -9.19 -18.87 3.82
CA ILE A 71 -10.17 -19.98 3.92
C ILE A 71 -10.56 -20.12 5.39
N VAL A 72 -11.86 -20.05 5.69
CA VAL A 72 -12.38 -20.12 7.07
C VAL A 72 -12.66 -21.56 7.46
N HIS A 73 -12.07 -21.99 8.58
CA HIS A 73 -12.30 -23.30 9.18
C HIS A 73 -13.24 -23.24 10.39
N GLU A 74 -13.15 -22.16 11.16
CA GLU A 74 -13.94 -21.97 12.39
C GLU A 74 -14.18 -20.48 12.63
N ILE A 75 -15.33 -20.14 13.22
CA ILE A 75 -15.66 -18.80 13.70
C ILE A 75 -15.98 -18.92 15.19
N ARG A 76 -15.26 -18.16 16.02
CA ARG A 76 -15.50 -18.05 17.47
C ARG A 76 -15.91 -16.62 17.80
N THR A 77 -16.54 -16.45 18.96
CA THR A 77 -16.85 -15.14 19.53
C THR A 77 -16.52 -15.16 21.03
N ASP A 78 -16.33 -14.00 21.63
CA ASP A 78 -16.06 -13.86 23.06
C ASP A 78 -17.33 -13.92 23.92
N CYS A 79 -17.20 -13.62 25.22
CA CYS A 79 -18.26 -13.89 26.20
C CYS A 79 -19.48 -12.96 26.09
N ASP A 80 -19.25 -11.73 25.63
CA ASP A 80 -20.22 -10.67 25.36
C ASP A 80 -20.54 -10.52 23.86
N ARG A 81 -19.88 -11.35 23.05
CA ARG A 81 -20.18 -11.57 21.63
C ARG A 81 -20.01 -10.32 20.78
N ASP A 82 -19.09 -9.44 21.17
CA ASP A 82 -18.79 -8.20 20.47
C ASP A 82 -17.46 -8.25 19.72
N VAL A 83 -16.76 -9.40 19.75
CA VAL A 83 -15.60 -9.70 18.90
C VAL A 83 -15.72 -11.09 18.31
N ILE A 84 -15.23 -11.29 17.08
CA ILE A 84 -15.09 -12.61 16.48
C ILE A 84 -13.63 -12.96 16.18
N VAL A 85 -13.33 -14.26 16.22
CA VAL A 85 -12.07 -14.85 15.75
C VAL A 85 -12.36 -15.81 14.61
N LEU A 86 -11.82 -15.50 13.44
CA LEU A 86 -11.82 -16.38 12.28
C LEU A 86 -10.55 -17.24 12.33
N ILE A 87 -10.71 -18.55 12.50
CA ILE A 87 -9.62 -19.52 12.37
C ILE A 87 -9.49 -19.85 10.89
N ILE A 88 -8.38 -19.46 10.26
CA ILE A 88 -8.25 -19.47 8.80
C ILE A 88 -6.96 -20.11 8.31
N THR A 89 -6.94 -20.52 7.04
CA THR A 89 -5.72 -20.75 6.28
C THR A 89 -5.50 -19.58 5.31
N GLN A 90 -4.36 -18.90 5.45
CA GLN A 90 -3.97 -17.79 4.58
C GLN A 90 -3.34 -18.32 3.29
N ILE A 91 -4.04 -18.17 2.17
CA ILE A 91 -3.49 -18.48 0.86
C ILE A 91 -2.45 -17.42 0.47
N GLY A 92 -1.32 -17.86 -0.07
CA GLY A 92 -0.22 -16.99 -0.47
C GLY A 92 0.72 -16.56 0.67
N GLY A 93 0.50 -17.01 1.91
CA GLY A 93 1.43 -16.83 3.05
C GLY A 93 1.54 -15.40 3.61
N VAL A 94 0.77 -14.45 3.05
CA VAL A 94 0.86 -13.03 3.36
C VAL A 94 -0.55 -12.49 3.59
N ALA A 95 -0.87 -12.12 4.84
CA ALA A 95 -2.12 -11.43 5.15
C ALA A 95 -2.00 -9.92 4.96
N CYS A 96 -0.82 -9.37 5.21
CA CYS A 96 -0.55 -7.94 5.23
C CYS A 96 -0.14 -7.40 3.85
N HIS A 97 -0.61 -6.21 3.49
CA HIS A 97 -0.20 -5.53 2.24
C HIS A 97 1.27 -5.08 2.25
N THR A 98 1.96 -5.12 3.40
CA THR A 98 3.41 -4.85 3.46
C THR A 98 4.24 -6.09 3.12
N GLY A 99 3.64 -7.18 2.66
CA GLY A 99 4.40 -8.37 2.30
C GLY A 99 4.69 -9.36 3.41
N ARG A 100 4.11 -9.13 4.59
CA ARG A 100 4.37 -9.93 5.79
C ARG A 100 3.21 -10.88 6.08
N THR A 101 3.51 -11.98 6.78
CA THR A 101 2.49 -12.94 7.19
C THR A 101 1.41 -12.29 8.05
N SER A 102 1.81 -11.47 9.03
CA SER A 102 0.91 -10.76 9.93
C SER A 102 1.02 -9.25 9.77
N CYS A 103 -0.10 -8.54 10.00
CA CYS A 103 -0.12 -7.09 10.20
C CYS A 103 0.54 -6.68 11.52
N PHE A 104 0.63 -7.59 12.49
CA PHE A 104 1.23 -7.37 13.81
C PHE A 104 2.73 -7.66 13.80
N PHE A 105 3.44 -7.09 12.83
CA PHE A 105 4.87 -7.34 12.62
C PHE A 105 5.79 -6.43 13.46
N GLU A 106 5.23 -5.43 14.13
CA GLU A 106 5.97 -4.54 15.02
C GLU A 106 5.72 -4.93 16.48
N LYS A 107 6.78 -4.85 17.27
CA LYS A 107 6.75 -5.10 18.70
C LYS A 107 7.38 -3.91 19.43
N LEU A 108 6.71 -3.43 20.47
CA LEU A 108 7.31 -2.49 21.41
C LEU A 108 8.39 -3.20 22.22
N ASP A 109 9.63 -2.74 22.11
CA ASP A 109 10.69 -3.07 23.06
C ASP A 109 10.37 -2.35 24.37
N VAL A 110 10.01 -3.10 25.42
CA VAL A 110 9.61 -2.52 26.71
C VAL A 110 10.76 -1.86 27.48
N ALA A 111 12.01 -2.17 27.11
CA ALA A 111 13.19 -1.59 27.76
C ALA A 111 13.60 -0.28 27.11
N SER A 112 13.61 -0.22 25.76
CA SER A 112 13.95 1.01 25.04
C SER A 112 12.74 1.90 24.74
N LEU A 113 11.53 1.36 24.83
CA LEU A 113 10.26 1.97 24.43
C LEU A 113 10.17 2.29 22.93
N ASP A 114 10.91 1.55 22.10
CA ASP A 114 10.90 1.69 20.65
C ASP A 114 10.06 0.59 19.98
N TRP A 115 9.37 0.93 18.90
CA TRP A 115 8.73 -0.06 18.03
C TRP A 115 9.78 -0.66 17.08
N VAL A 116 9.83 -1.99 17.04
CA VAL A 116 10.78 -2.73 16.20
C VAL A 116 10.03 -3.74 15.36
N ALA A 117 10.28 -3.74 14.05
CA ALA A 117 9.79 -4.78 13.15
C ALA A 117 10.49 -6.11 13.45
N VAL A 118 9.72 -7.13 13.84
CA VAL A 118 10.21 -8.47 14.20
C VAL A 118 9.98 -9.50 13.10
N ASP A 119 9.03 -9.25 12.19
CA ASP A 119 8.73 -10.16 11.09
C ASP A 119 9.38 -9.71 9.77
N LYS A 120 9.89 -10.71 9.05
CA LYS A 120 10.48 -10.53 7.71
C LYS A 120 9.39 -10.21 6.69
N VAL A 121 9.74 -9.37 5.72
CA VAL A 121 8.98 -9.23 4.47
C VAL A 121 9.17 -10.51 3.66
N ILE A 122 8.08 -11.21 3.36
CA ILE A 122 8.06 -12.52 2.70
C ILE A 122 7.72 -12.40 1.22
N LYS A 123 6.90 -11.40 0.86
CA LYS A 123 6.63 -10.98 -0.52
C LYS A 123 6.81 -9.48 -0.63
N ASP A 124 7.22 -8.96 -1.77
CA ASP A 124 7.26 -7.52 -1.94
C ASP A 124 5.82 -6.94 -1.96
N PRO A 125 5.51 -5.82 -1.27
CA PRO A 125 4.21 -5.16 -1.34
C PRO A 125 3.69 -4.95 -2.77
N SER A 126 4.61 -4.68 -3.71
CA SER A 126 4.30 -4.49 -5.14
C SER A 126 3.86 -5.78 -5.85
N GLU A 127 4.15 -6.95 -5.29
CA GLU A 127 3.72 -8.27 -5.80
C GLU A 127 2.36 -8.72 -5.25
N ILE A 128 1.81 -8.02 -4.24
CA ILE A 128 0.54 -8.39 -3.58
C ILE A 128 -0.65 -7.85 -4.36
N TYR A 129 -0.51 -6.76 -5.10
CA TYR A 129 -1.57 -6.23 -5.96
C TYR A 129 -1.16 -6.36 -7.43
N GLY A 130 -1.30 -7.58 -7.96
CA GLY A 130 -1.05 -7.87 -9.37
C GLY A 130 -1.29 -9.35 -9.66
N ASP A 131 -2.29 -9.65 -10.49
CA ASP A 131 -2.57 -11.02 -10.91
C ASP A 131 -1.38 -11.64 -11.65
N ALA A 132 -0.99 -12.82 -11.14
CA ALA A 132 -0.35 -13.94 -11.82
C ALA A 132 0.66 -13.65 -12.95
N VAL A 133 1.95 -13.51 -12.61
CA VAL A 133 3.04 -13.93 -13.51
C VAL A 133 4.07 -14.75 -12.74
N LYS A 134 4.27 -15.99 -13.18
CA LYS A 134 5.44 -16.80 -12.81
C LYS A 134 6.68 -16.08 -13.35
N VAL A 135 7.57 -15.62 -12.47
CA VAL A 135 8.90 -15.16 -12.91
C VAL A 135 9.96 -15.81 -12.05
N ASP A 136 10.67 -16.76 -12.65
CA ASP A 136 11.96 -17.24 -12.16
C ASP A 136 12.99 -16.10 -12.35
N ALA A 137 13.25 -15.28 -11.32
CA ALA A 137 14.48 -14.50 -11.22
C ALA A 137 14.72 -13.97 -9.80
N PRO A 138 15.98 -13.97 -9.31
CA PRO A 138 16.30 -13.64 -7.93
C PRO A 138 16.33 -12.13 -7.70
N HIS A 139 15.36 -11.57 -6.96
CA HIS A 139 15.49 -10.24 -6.37
C HIS A 139 16.52 -10.28 -5.25
N THR A 140 17.79 -10.12 -5.64
CA THR A 140 18.86 -9.74 -4.73
C THR A 140 18.55 -8.32 -4.27
N LEU A 141 18.43 -8.08 -2.97
CA LEU A 141 18.41 -6.73 -2.39
C LEU A 141 19.70 -6.02 -2.83
N ILE A 142 19.65 -5.28 -3.94
CA ILE A 142 20.78 -4.46 -4.37
C ILE A 142 20.87 -3.34 -3.35
N LYS A 143 21.94 -3.35 -2.56
CA LYS A 143 22.32 -2.23 -1.70
C LYS A 143 22.75 -1.08 -2.63
N LEU A 144 21.77 -0.39 -3.21
CA LEU A 144 22.00 0.74 -4.09
C LEU A 144 22.52 1.92 -3.26
N ASP A 145 23.54 2.57 -3.78
CA ASP A 145 23.90 3.92 -3.34
C ASP A 145 22.70 4.84 -3.63
N ASN A 146 22.27 5.64 -2.65
CA ASN A 146 21.14 6.57 -2.80
C ASN A 146 21.31 7.49 -4.02
N SER A 147 22.55 7.78 -4.43
CA SER A 147 22.85 8.58 -5.63
C SER A 147 22.56 7.87 -6.96
N LYS A 148 22.30 6.56 -6.94
CA LYS A 148 22.09 5.72 -8.13
C LYS A 148 20.67 5.19 -8.29
N VAL A 149 19.78 5.49 -7.33
CA VAL A 149 18.41 4.95 -7.31
C VAL A 149 17.62 5.38 -8.54
N ILE A 150 17.72 6.65 -8.95
CA ILE A 150 17.01 7.16 -10.14
C ILE A 150 17.50 6.48 -11.41
N GLY A 151 18.82 6.33 -11.60
CA GLY A 151 19.36 5.67 -12.79
C GLY A 151 19.00 4.18 -12.88
N GLU A 152 18.89 3.48 -11.74
CA GLU A 152 18.42 2.10 -11.74
C GLU A 152 16.91 2.01 -12.01
N LEU A 153 16.12 2.95 -11.50
CA LEU A 153 14.70 3.08 -11.84
C LEU A 153 14.53 3.33 -13.34
N ASP A 154 15.30 4.25 -13.94
CA ASP A 154 15.26 4.51 -15.38
C ASP A 154 15.48 3.23 -16.19
N ARG A 155 16.49 2.43 -15.83
CA ARG A 155 16.77 1.14 -16.47
C ARG A 155 15.58 0.18 -16.39
N ILE A 156 14.98 0.05 -15.20
CA ILE A 156 13.81 -0.83 -14.98
C ILE A 156 12.60 -0.33 -15.77
N LEU A 157 12.36 0.97 -15.78
CA LEU A 157 11.23 1.59 -16.48
C LEU A 157 11.31 1.38 -18.00
N ASP A 158 12.50 1.47 -18.59
CA ASP A 158 12.73 1.17 -20.00
C ASP A 158 12.48 -0.32 -20.31
N GLU A 159 13.01 -1.23 -19.48
CA GLU A 159 12.82 -2.67 -19.63
C GLU A 159 11.33 -3.08 -19.59
N ARG A 160 10.54 -2.41 -18.75
CA ARG A 160 9.13 -2.72 -18.57
C ARG A 160 8.21 -2.07 -19.61
N LYS A 161 8.72 -1.16 -20.44
CA LYS A 161 7.94 -0.43 -21.46
C LYS A 161 7.43 -1.30 -22.60
N THR A 162 8.22 -2.30 -23.00
CA THR A 162 7.85 -3.27 -24.06
C THR A 162 7.41 -4.62 -23.51
N ALA A 163 7.45 -4.79 -22.19
CA ALA A 163 7.05 -6.01 -21.53
C ALA A 163 5.52 -6.21 -21.60
N ASP A 164 5.10 -7.46 -21.37
CA ASP A 164 3.70 -7.83 -21.43
C ASP A 164 2.89 -7.03 -20.38
N LYS A 165 1.66 -6.65 -20.72
CA LYS A 165 0.85 -5.72 -19.91
C LYS A 165 0.57 -6.25 -18.50
N ASP A 166 0.57 -7.57 -18.35
CA ASP A 166 0.29 -8.27 -17.09
C ASP A 166 1.59 -8.63 -16.34
N SER A 167 2.77 -8.35 -16.90
CA SER A 167 4.08 -8.71 -16.32
C SER A 167 4.54 -7.86 -15.13
N SER A 168 3.99 -6.66 -14.98
CA SER A 168 4.24 -5.78 -13.83
C SER A 168 3.24 -4.62 -13.79
N TYR A 169 3.16 -3.96 -12.64
CA TYR A 169 2.40 -2.71 -12.49
C TYR A 169 2.81 -1.63 -13.50
N VAL A 170 4.12 -1.43 -13.68
CA VAL A 170 4.69 -0.45 -14.63
C VAL A 170 4.26 -0.77 -16.06
N SER A 171 4.34 -2.04 -16.46
CA SER A 171 3.88 -2.48 -17.79
C SER A 171 2.38 -2.21 -17.96
N SER A 172 1.55 -2.53 -16.97
CA SER A 172 0.11 -2.24 -16.99
C SER A 172 -0.18 -0.75 -17.19
N LEU A 173 0.58 0.14 -16.54
CA LEU A 173 0.46 1.59 -16.71
C LEU A 173 0.80 2.04 -18.14
N TYR A 174 1.91 1.57 -18.70
CA TYR A 174 2.30 1.91 -20.07
C TYR A 174 1.25 1.48 -21.09
N HIS A 175 0.68 0.28 -20.94
CA HIS A 175 -0.38 -0.22 -21.81
C HIS A 175 -1.70 0.57 -21.67
N LYS A 176 -2.00 1.11 -20.47
CA LYS A 176 -3.15 2.04 -20.27
C LYS A 176 -2.91 3.41 -20.88
N GLY A 177 -1.67 3.75 -21.21
CA GLY A 177 -1.29 4.94 -21.95
C GLY A 177 -1.16 6.21 -21.09
N LEU A 178 -0.71 7.29 -21.76
CA LEU A 178 -0.27 8.53 -21.12
C LEU A 178 -1.33 9.14 -20.19
N ASN A 179 -2.60 9.18 -20.58
CA ASN A 179 -3.65 9.78 -19.76
C ASN A 179 -3.76 9.11 -18.39
N LYS A 180 -3.67 7.77 -18.33
CA LYS A 180 -3.77 7.06 -17.05
C LYS A 180 -2.56 7.29 -16.16
N ILE A 181 -1.38 7.42 -16.78
CA ILE A 181 -0.15 7.77 -16.07
C ILE A 181 -0.25 9.19 -15.50
N LEU A 182 -0.74 10.15 -16.27
CA LEU A 182 -0.92 11.53 -15.82
C LEU A 182 -2.01 11.68 -14.74
N GLU A 183 -3.07 10.85 -14.77
CA GLU A 183 -4.03 10.77 -13.67
C GLU A 183 -3.32 10.40 -12.35
N LYS A 184 -2.44 9.40 -12.36
CA LYS A 184 -1.63 9.03 -11.19
C LYS A 184 -0.74 10.18 -10.74
N VAL A 185 -0.01 10.83 -11.66
CA VAL A 185 0.81 12.00 -11.31
C VAL A 185 -0.01 13.08 -10.57
N GLY A 186 -1.24 13.35 -11.03
CA GLY A 186 -2.12 14.32 -10.36
C GLY A 186 -2.63 13.86 -8.99
N GLU A 187 -2.97 12.57 -8.86
CA GLU A 187 -3.38 11.93 -7.60
C GLU A 187 -2.27 12.04 -6.55
N GLU A 188 -1.07 11.54 -6.86
CA GLU A 188 0.07 11.55 -5.93
C GLU A 188 0.51 12.98 -5.57
N THR A 189 0.41 13.92 -6.52
CA THR A 189 0.68 15.34 -6.24
C THR A 189 -0.29 15.88 -5.20
N THR A 190 -1.56 15.50 -5.30
CA THR A 190 -2.60 15.95 -4.35
C THR A 190 -2.39 15.30 -2.99
N GLU A 191 -2.05 14.01 -2.95
CA GLU A 191 -1.76 13.27 -1.72
C GLU A 191 -0.50 13.80 -1.02
N ALA A 192 0.56 14.11 -1.76
CA ALA A 192 1.76 14.77 -1.22
C ALA A 192 1.48 16.17 -0.64
N ILE A 193 0.55 16.94 -1.24
CA ILE A 193 0.11 18.22 -0.68
C ILE A 193 -0.64 18.01 0.63
N ILE A 194 -1.55 17.04 0.67
CA ILE A 194 -2.37 16.74 1.86
C ILE A 194 -1.48 16.28 3.01
N SER A 195 -0.61 15.29 2.79
CA SER A 195 0.29 14.76 3.82
C SER A 195 1.22 15.85 4.37
N ALA A 196 1.70 16.76 3.52
CA ALA A 196 2.51 17.90 3.97
C ALA A 196 1.73 18.87 4.87
N LYS A 197 0.44 19.09 4.58
CA LYS A 197 -0.45 19.93 5.41
C LYS A 197 -0.76 19.24 6.74
N GLU A 198 -0.95 17.93 6.75
CA GLU A 198 -1.18 17.15 7.96
C GLU A 198 0.04 17.17 8.87
N LEU A 199 1.24 16.93 8.33
CA LEU A 199 2.49 17.04 9.09
C LEU A 199 2.66 18.45 9.68
N GLN A 200 2.29 19.51 8.94
CA GLN A 200 2.32 20.88 9.47
C GLN A 200 1.38 21.05 10.67
N LEU A 201 0.17 20.50 10.60
CA LEU A 201 -0.83 20.60 11.66
C LEU A 201 -0.38 19.85 12.91
N VAL A 202 0.12 18.62 12.76
CA VAL A 202 0.69 17.82 13.84
C VAL A 202 1.85 18.57 14.51
N ARG A 203 2.78 19.12 13.73
CA ARG A 203 3.89 19.89 14.31
C ARG A 203 3.43 21.12 15.08
N ALA A 204 2.31 21.73 14.69
CA ALA A 204 1.75 22.89 15.40
C ALA A 204 1.19 22.53 16.79
N THR A 205 0.88 21.26 17.06
CA THR A 205 0.47 20.80 18.39
C THR A 205 1.66 20.50 19.32
N GLY A 206 2.89 20.55 18.81
CA GLY A 206 4.10 20.16 19.52
C GLY A 206 4.40 18.66 19.46
N ASP A 207 3.64 17.91 18.66
CA ASP A 207 3.82 16.48 18.45
C ASP A 207 4.87 16.19 17.37
N ASN A 208 5.63 15.10 17.55
CA ASN A 208 6.63 14.61 16.59
C ASN A 208 6.19 13.25 16.05
N ASP A 209 5.06 13.26 15.36
CA ASP A 209 4.51 12.08 14.70
C ASP A 209 5.44 11.65 13.54
N GLU A 210 6.18 10.57 13.76
CA GLU A 210 7.05 9.99 12.74
C GLU A 210 6.25 9.32 11.61
N HIS A 211 4.98 8.94 11.83
CA HIS A 211 4.11 8.46 10.76
C HIS A 211 3.71 9.57 9.82
N ALA A 212 3.25 10.72 10.34
CA ALA A 212 2.93 11.88 9.49
C ALA A 212 4.14 12.35 8.67
N LYS A 213 5.36 12.19 9.20
CA LYS A 213 6.60 12.45 8.46
C LYS A 213 6.89 11.38 7.42
N ALA A 214 6.66 10.12 7.73
CA ALA A 214 6.82 9.01 6.78
C ALA A 214 5.84 9.12 5.61
N ASP A 215 4.58 9.51 5.87
CA ASP A 215 3.55 9.71 4.85
C ASP A 215 3.99 10.77 3.84
N VAL A 216 4.55 11.91 4.29
CA VAL A 216 5.11 12.91 3.38
C VAL A 216 6.20 12.33 2.47
N VAL A 217 7.11 11.53 3.03
CA VAL A 217 8.19 10.92 2.24
C VAL A 217 7.62 9.89 1.24
N TYR A 218 6.63 9.12 1.66
CA TYR A 218 5.98 8.09 0.86
C TYR A 218 5.26 8.70 -0.34
N GLU A 219 4.38 9.68 -0.12
CA GLU A 219 3.60 10.34 -1.18
C GLU A 219 4.49 11.12 -2.16
N VAL A 220 5.58 11.73 -1.66
CA VAL A 220 6.56 12.40 -2.53
C VAL A 220 7.33 11.38 -3.37
N ALA A 221 7.64 10.21 -2.82
CA ALA A 221 8.29 9.13 -3.57
C ALA A 221 7.39 8.59 -4.68
N ASP A 222 6.09 8.36 -4.41
CA ASP A 222 5.13 7.91 -5.43
C ASP A 222 4.92 8.98 -6.51
N MET A 223 4.86 10.26 -6.12
CA MET A 223 4.84 11.37 -7.07
C MET A 223 6.07 11.40 -7.99
N TRP A 224 7.28 11.18 -7.44
CA TRP A 224 8.51 11.10 -8.24
C TRP A 224 8.51 9.89 -9.15
N PHE A 225 8.11 8.72 -8.64
CA PHE A 225 8.03 7.48 -9.41
C PHE A 225 7.10 7.64 -10.61
N HIS A 226 5.86 8.09 -10.38
CA HIS A 226 4.90 8.29 -11.46
C HIS A 226 5.31 9.38 -12.45
N SER A 227 6.04 10.40 -11.99
CA SER A 227 6.66 11.39 -12.88
C SER A 227 7.73 10.76 -13.78
N LEU A 228 8.57 9.86 -13.26
CA LEU A 228 9.54 9.11 -14.06
C LEU A 228 8.86 8.19 -15.09
N VAL A 229 7.78 7.49 -14.70
CA VAL A 229 6.98 6.69 -15.65
C VAL A 229 6.40 7.57 -16.78
N ALA A 230 5.93 8.77 -16.46
CA ALA A 230 5.42 9.71 -17.46
C ALA A 230 6.51 10.18 -18.43
N LEU A 231 7.70 10.48 -17.92
CA LEU A 231 8.87 10.85 -18.74
C LEU A 231 9.22 9.71 -19.69
N HIS A 232 9.35 8.49 -19.18
CA HIS A 232 9.65 7.32 -19.99
C HIS A 232 8.59 7.06 -21.06
N GLN A 233 7.30 7.19 -20.74
CA GLN A 233 6.22 7.08 -21.73
C GLN A 233 6.39 8.09 -22.88
N LEU A 234 6.93 9.27 -22.59
CA LEU A 234 7.21 10.34 -23.54
C LEU A 234 8.58 10.22 -24.25
N GLY A 235 9.37 9.20 -23.91
CA GLY A 235 10.72 9.01 -24.47
C GLY A 235 11.79 9.89 -23.82
N LEU A 236 11.55 10.34 -22.59
CA LEU A 236 12.48 11.06 -21.73
C LEU A 236 12.92 10.17 -20.56
N SER A 237 13.92 10.61 -19.81
CA SER A 237 14.50 9.90 -18.67
C SER A 237 14.61 10.78 -17.42
N GLY A 238 14.91 10.19 -16.27
CA GLY A 238 15.28 10.93 -15.06
C GLY A 238 16.52 11.81 -15.27
N ASP A 239 17.49 11.36 -16.08
CA ASP A 239 18.70 12.12 -16.42
C ASP A 239 18.40 13.46 -17.10
N ASP A 240 17.34 13.56 -17.90
CA ASP A 240 16.92 14.83 -18.52
C ASP A 240 16.51 15.86 -17.45
N VAL A 241 15.78 15.41 -16.42
CA VAL A 241 15.38 16.25 -15.29
C VAL A 241 16.58 16.60 -14.42
N LEU A 242 17.44 15.64 -14.12
CA LEU A 242 18.65 15.87 -13.32
C LEU A 242 19.61 16.84 -14.01
N THR A 243 19.74 16.76 -15.34
CA THR A 243 20.52 17.71 -16.15
C THR A 243 19.94 19.12 -16.04
N GLU A 244 18.62 19.27 -16.11
CA GLU A 244 17.97 20.57 -15.95
C GLU A 244 18.10 21.11 -14.52
N LEU A 245 18.02 20.26 -13.50
CA LEU A 245 18.26 20.64 -12.10
C LEU A 245 19.72 21.06 -11.87
N ALA A 246 20.68 20.32 -12.44
CA ALA A 246 22.10 20.64 -12.38
C ALA A 246 22.41 21.99 -13.07
N ARG A 247 21.75 22.30 -14.20
CA ARG A 247 21.85 23.60 -14.86
C ARG A 247 21.39 24.76 -13.95
N ARG A 248 20.39 24.53 -13.11
CA ARG A 248 19.88 25.52 -12.14
C ARG A 248 20.73 25.56 -10.87
N PHE A 249 21.55 24.56 -10.62
CA PHE A 249 22.39 24.48 -9.44
C PHE A 249 23.42 25.62 -9.46
N GLY A 250 23.34 26.53 -8.48
CA GLY A 250 24.19 27.72 -8.41
C GLY A 250 23.61 29.00 -9.04
N LEU A 251 22.40 28.95 -9.62
CA LEU A 251 21.63 30.13 -10.02
C LEU A 251 20.52 30.35 -8.99
N SER A 252 20.37 31.56 -8.44
CA SER A 252 19.23 31.81 -7.57
C SER A 252 17.94 31.79 -8.42
N GLY A 253 16.83 31.28 -7.86
CA GLY A 253 15.55 31.25 -8.59
C GLY A 253 15.04 32.64 -9.00
N ILE A 254 15.55 33.70 -8.37
CA ILE A 254 15.30 35.10 -8.72
C ILE A 254 16.11 35.48 -9.97
N ASP A 255 17.39 35.12 -10.03
CA ASP A 255 18.26 35.39 -11.19
C ASP A 255 17.79 34.63 -12.43
N GLU A 256 17.34 33.37 -12.26
CA GLU A 256 16.76 32.59 -13.36
C GLU A 256 15.46 33.22 -13.88
N LYS A 257 14.59 33.69 -12.98
CA LYS A 257 13.34 34.36 -13.36
C LYS A 257 13.60 35.69 -14.09
N ASN A 258 14.63 36.43 -13.68
CA ASN A 258 15.05 37.69 -14.30
C ASN A 258 15.75 37.48 -15.66
N ALA A 259 16.37 36.33 -15.88
CA ALA A 259 17.05 35.99 -17.14
C ALA A 259 16.10 35.46 -18.23
N ARG A 260 14.84 35.15 -17.91
CA ARG A 260 13.84 34.72 -18.90
C ARG A 260 13.34 35.94 -19.68
N THR A 261 13.58 35.97 -21.00
CA THR A 261 12.97 36.96 -21.91
C THR A 261 11.44 36.87 -21.80
N PRO A 262 10.69 38.00 -21.75
CA PRO A 262 9.23 37.94 -21.68
C PRO A 262 8.71 37.15 -22.88
N LYS A 263 7.91 36.11 -22.63
CA LYS A 263 7.13 35.46 -23.69
C LYS A 263 6.11 36.49 -24.18
N GLY A 264 6.35 37.04 -25.38
CA GLY A 264 5.37 37.81 -26.13
C GLY A 264 4.22 36.96 -26.63
#